data_AF-A0A521T8U0-F1
#
_entry.id   AF-A0A521T8U0-F1
#
_cell.length_a   1.000
_cell.length_b   1.000
_cell.length_c   1.000
_cell.angle_alpha   90.00
_cell.angle_beta   90.00
_cell.angle_gamma   90.00
#
_symmetry.space_group_name_H-M   'P 1'
#
loop_
_entity.id
_entity.type
_entity.pdbx_description
1 polymer ?
#
loop_
_entity_poly.entity_id
_entity_poly.type
_entity_poly.pdbx_seq_one_letter_code
_entity_poly.pdbx_strand_id
1 'polypeptide(L)'
;MRRAVVVIAATSLAAACGANVPTKPEAAAALSKAIESVLTRTVRSSTYCMTVQQDYSFANLGQMDLVEMFQNLIDKRPLNDATAAGIVKVELKEFRVGPGGRSPDPSCDALHAQYMQNSSGGPVRFAVVRTALTPKGTAAGVQFDRPIEVATRELVEVTDIRPESGGAAAVKYTWRWKATKMAETIGYTPAAPQEATARLRRSDAGWTVSEAGVK
;
A
#
# COMPACT_ATOMS: atom_id res chain seq x y z
N MET A 1 9.95 80.35 33.07
CA MET A 1 10.15 79.00 33.65
C MET A 1 10.24 78.01 32.52
N ARG A 2 11.45 77.51 32.23
CA ARG A 2 11.75 76.54 31.17
C ARG A 2 11.78 75.14 31.80
N ARG A 3 10.96 74.21 31.32
CA ARG A 3 11.04 72.79 31.67
C ARG A 3 11.79 72.05 30.56
N ALA A 4 12.99 71.59 30.88
CA ALA A 4 13.72 70.62 30.06
C ALA A 4 13.08 69.25 30.28
N VAL A 5 12.63 68.61 29.21
CA VAL A 5 12.28 67.18 29.21
C VAL A 5 13.41 66.48 28.48
N VAL A 6 14.21 65.74 29.25
CA VAL A 6 15.20 64.79 28.75
C VAL A 6 14.42 63.57 28.27
N VAL A 7 14.24 63.43 26.96
CA VAL A 7 13.80 62.16 26.37
C VAL A 7 15.06 61.34 26.16
N ILE A 8 15.25 60.37 27.06
CA ILE A 8 16.29 59.36 26.97
C ILE A 8 16.05 58.58 25.69
N ALA A 9 17.00 58.68 24.76
CA ALA A 9 17.12 57.78 23.63
C ALA A 9 17.31 56.36 24.18
N ALA A 10 16.27 55.53 24.10
CA ALA A 10 16.42 54.09 24.25
C ALA A 10 17.11 53.58 22.98
N THR A 11 18.43 53.50 23.05
CA THR A 11 19.28 52.70 22.20
C THR A 11 18.72 51.27 22.12
N SER A 12 18.08 50.94 21.01
CA SER A 12 17.78 49.56 20.63
C SER A 12 19.08 48.87 20.20
N LEU A 13 19.91 48.50 21.19
CA LEU A 13 21.03 47.58 20.99
C LEU A 13 20.51 46.14 20.93
N ALA A 14 20.56 45.58 19.72
CA ALA A 14 21.02 44.25 19.35
C ALA A 14 20.66 43.05 20.26
N ALA A 15 19.84 42.16 19.69
CA ALA A 15 20.06 40.72 19.79
C ALA A 15 19.60 40.05 18.48
N ALA A 16 20.56 39.79 17.59
CA ALA A 16 20.39 38.79 16.55
C ALA A 16 20.41 37.40 17.22
N CYS A 17 19.30 36.99 17.84
CA CYS A 17 19.12 35.65 18.39
C CYS A 17 18.35 34.81 17.38
N GLY A 18 19.06 33.93 16.67
CA GLY A 18 18.49 33.06 15.65
C GLY A 18 17.33 32.23 16.20
N ALA A 19 16.21 32.21 15.48
CA ALA A 19 14.95 31.58 15.86
C ALA A 19 15.10 30.24 16.59
N ASN A 20 14.58 30.15 17.83
CA ASN A 20 14.59 28.92 18.64
C ASN A 20 13.63 27.83 18.12
N VAL A 21 12.87 28.10 17.06
CA VAL A 21 11.82 27.25 16.49
C VAL A 21 11.87 27.37 14.96
N PRO A 22 11.71 26.28 14.20
CA PRO A 22 11.68 26.37 12.74
C PRO A 22 10.45 27.15 12.27
N THR A 23 10.61 27.90 11.19
CA THR A 23 9.48 28.40 10.42
C THR A 23 8.77 27.25 9.70
N LYS A 24 7.50 27.45 9.28
CA LYS A 24 6.77 26.42 8.52
C LYS A 24 7.51 25.98 7.24
N PRO A 25 8.11 26.88 6.43
CA PRO A 25 8.90 26.47 5.26
C PRO A 25 10.15 25.64 5.62
N GLU A 26 10.87 26.01 6.69
CA GLU A 26 12.05 25.25 7.15
C GLU A 26 11.65 23.86 7.64
N ALA A 27 10.58 23.76 8.42
CA ALA A 27 10.04 22.49 8.88
C ALA A 27 9.55 21.63 7.71
N ALA A 28 8.86 22.23 6.74
CA ALA A 28 8.37 21.52 5.55
C ALA A 28 9.51 20.97 4.69
N ALA A 29 10.59 21.74 4.50
CA ALA A 29 11.76 21.30 3.75
C ALA A 29 12.48 20.13 4.44
N ALA A 30 12.67 20.22 5.77
CA ALA A 30 13.26 19.14 6.55
C ALA A 30 12.40 17.86 6.53
N LEU A 31 11.07 18.01 6.68
CA LEU A 31 10.12 16.90 6.71
C LEU A 31 9.97 16.22 5.35
N SER A 32 9.88 16.99 4.26
CA SER A 32 9.69 16.44 2.91
C SER A 32 10.75 15.40 2.58
N LYS A 33 12.02 15.68 2.92
CA LYS A 33 13.13 14.76 2.72
C LYS A 33 13.07 13.55 3.67
N ALA A 34 12.65 13.75 4.91
CA ALA A 34 12.64 12.70 5.93
C ALA A 34 11.51 11.68 5.75
N ILE A 35 10.42 12.06 5.09
CA ILE A 35 9.28 11.15 4.84
C ILE A 35 9.34 10.44 3.49
N GLU A 36 10.39 10.69 2.68
CA GLU A 36 10.60 10.01 1.41
C GLU A 36 10.53 8.49 1.60
N SER A 37 9.47 7.89 1.09
CA SER A 37 9.20 6.47 1.22
C SER A 37 8.33 6.01 0.07
N VAL A 38 8.59 4.79 -0.39
CA VAL A 38 7.85 4.14 -1.47
C VAL A 38 7.06 2.97 -0.88
N LEU A 39 5.76 2.97 -1.11
CA LEU A 39 4.90 1.83 -0.84
C LEU A 39 4.99 0.87 -2.02
N THR A 40 5.41 -0.37 -1.74
CA THR A 40 5.38 -1.46 -2.72
C THR A 40 4.25 -2.43 -2.40
N ARG A 41 3.60 -2.95 -3.43
CA ARG A 41 2.65 -4.06 -3.34
C ARG A 41 3.08 -5.19 -4.25
N THR A 42 2.61 -6.41 -3.98
CA THR A 42 2.84 -7.57 -4.85
C THR A 42 1.50 -8.15 -5.23
N VAL A 43 1.28 -8.35 -6.53
CA VAL A 43 0.13 -9.11 -7.02
C VAL A 43 0.56 -10.57 -7.09
N ARG A 44 -0.05 -11.43 -6.28
CA ARG A 44 0.31 -12.86 -6.24
C ARG A 44 -0.29 -13.61 -7.42
N SER A 45 0.51 -14.48 -8.06
CA SER A 45 -0.08 -15.56 -8.83
C SER A 45 -0.80 -16.50 -7.87
N SER A 46 -1.97 -16.99 -8.26
CA SER A 46 -2.70 -17.98 -7.48
C SER A 46 -3.26 -19.01 -8.43
N THR A 47 -2.95 -20.28 -8.17
CA THR A 47 -3.52 -21.43 -8.86
C THR A 47 -4.03 -22.38 -7.79
N TYR A 48 -5.29 -22.75 -7.87
CA TYR A 48 -5.93 -23.63 -6.91
C TYR A 48 -6.80 -24.65 -7.63
N CYS A 49 -6.78 -25.88 -7.14
CA CYS A 49 -7.63 -26.96 -7.63
C CYS A 49 -8.72 -27.27 -6.61
N MET A 50 -9.95 -27.49 -7.08
CA MET A 50 -11.08 -27.95 -6.27
C MET A 50 -11.84 -29.09 -6.94
N THR A 51 -12.49 -29.93 -6.14
CA THR A 51 -13.50 -30.88 -6.61
C THR A 51 -14.84 -30.17 -6.78
N VAL A 52 -15.58 -30.58 -7.80
CA VAL A 52 -16.86 -29.96 -8.19
C VAL A 52 -17.90 -31.05 -8.32
N GLN A 53 -19.06 -30.85 -7.69
CA GLN A 53 -20.20 -31.76 -7.85
C GLN A 53 -20.67 -31.76 -9.33
N GLN A 54 -21.17 -32.89 -9.82
CA GLN A 54 -21.44 -33.05 -11.25
C GLN A 54 -22.48 -32.07 -11.80
N ASP A 55 -23.44 -31.71 -10.97
CA ASP A 55 -24.56 -30.80 -11.22
C ASP A 55 -24.21 -29.31 -10.96
N TYR A 56 -23.08 -29.04 -10.30
CA TYR A 56 -22.63 -27.67 -10.09
C TYR A 56 -22.05 -27.08 -11.38
N SER A 57 -22.42 -25.84 -11.66
CA SER A 57 -21.94 -25.08 -12.81
C SER A 57 -21.38 -23.74 -12.35
N PHE A 58 -20.20 -23.38 -12.85
CA PHE A 58 -19.64 -22.05 -12.68
C PHE A 58 -20.20 -21.05 -13.70
N ALA A 59 -21.13 -21.48 -14.56
CA ALA A 59 -21.82 -20.58 -15.46
C ALA A 59 -22.51 -19.48 -14.66
N ASN A 60 -22.29 -18.24 -15.06
CA ASN A 60 -22.81 -17.02 -14.42
C ASN A 60 -22.14 -16.59 -13.10
N LEU A 61 -21.06 -17.25 -12.66
CA LEU A 61 -20.27 -16.71 -11.55
C LEU A 61 -19.50 -15.47 -11.99
N GLY A 62 -19.61 -14.41 -11.21
CA GLY A 62 -18.80 -13.23 -11.35
C GLY A 62 -17.34 -13.50 -10.96
N GLN A 63 -16.44 -12.62 -11.39
CA GLN A 63 -15.02 -12.71 -11.04
C GLN A 63 -14.81 -12.64 -9.52
N MET A 64 -15.62 -11.85 -8.81
CA MET A 64 -15.54 -11.73 -7.35
C MET A 64 -16.00 -13.02 -6.65
N ASP A 65 -17.09 -13.64 -7.12
CA ASP A 65 -17.57 -14.92 -6.59
C ASP A 65 -16.48 -16.00 -6.71
N LEU A 66 -15.77 -16.03 -7.85
CA LEU A 66 -14.66 -16.94 -8.04
C LEU A 66 -13.51 -16.69 -7.06
N VAL A 67 -13.17 -15.43 -6.73
CA VAL A 67 -12.13 -15.13 -5.73
C VAL A 67 -12.56 -15.60 -4.33
N GLU A 68 -13.84 -15.44 -3.98
CA GLU A 68 -14.36 -15.88 -2.69
C GLU A 68 -14.25 -17.40 -2.49
N MET A 69 -14.32 -18.19 -3.56
CA MET A 69 -14.16 -19.65 -3.50
C MET A 69 -12.74 -20.12 -3.14
N PHE A 70 -11.72 -19.24 -3.09
CA PHE A 70 -10.34 -19.64 -2.80
C PHE A 70 -10.15 -19.87 -1.30
N GLN A 71 -10.45 -21.08 -0.83
CA GLN A 71 -10.38 -21.41 0.60
C GLN A 71 -8.95 -21.33 1.16
N ASN A 72 -7.92 -21.52 0.33
CA ASN A 72 -6.52 -21.56 0.76
C ASN A 72 -5.82 -20.19 0.81
N LEU A 73 -6.47 -19.11 0.38
CA LEU A 73 -5.91 -17.76 0.51
C LEU A 73 -6.26 -17.17 1.88
N ILE A 74 -5.26 -17.08 2.76
CA ILE A 74 -5.39 -16.48 4.11
C ILE A 74 -5.78 -15.00 4.01
N ASP A 75 -5.19 -14.25 3.08
CA ASP A 75 -5.58 -12.86 2.79
C ASP A 75 -5.99 -12.73 1.31
N LYS A 76 -7.29 -12.62 1.08
CA LYS A 76 -7.88 -12.44 -0.26
C LYS A 76 -7.84 -10.99 -0.73
N ARG A 77 -7.57 -10.01 0.15
CA ARG A 77 -7.66 -8.58 -0.18
C ARG A 77 -6.80 -8.19 -1.38
N PRO A 78 -5.53 -8.61 -1.50
CA PRO A 78 -4.72 -8.25 -2.66
C PRO A 78 -5.32 -8.73 -3.99
N LEU A 79 -5.95 -9.91 -3.99
CA LEU A 79 -6.59 -10.48 -5.17
C LEU A 79 -7.95 -9.83 -5.46
N ASN A 80 -8.73 -9.53 -4.43
CA ASN A 80 -9.99 -8.78 -4.54
C ASN A 80 -9.74 -7.39 -5.12
N ASP A 81 -8.80 -6.62 -4.56
CA ASP A 81 -8.44 -5.28 -5.04
C ASP A 81 -8.04 -5.32 -6.52
N ALA A 82 -7.17 -6.27 -6.90
CA ALA A 82 -6.68 -6.40 -8.27
C ALA A 82 -7.77 -6.85 -9.27
N THR A 83 -8.71 -7.69 -8.82
CA THR A 83 -9.84 -8.15 -9.63
C THR A 83 -10.87 -7.03 -9.80
N ALA A 84 -11.22 -6.33 -8.74
CA ALA A 84 -12.12 -5.17 -8.77
C ALA A 84 -11.57 -4.03 -9.65
N ALA A 85 -10.26 -3.82 -9.65
CA ALA A 85 -9.59 -2.85 -10.52
C ALA A 85 -9.46 -3.30 -11.98
N GLY A 86 -9.85 -4.54 -12.31
CA GLY A 86 -9.77 -5.11 -13.66
C GLY A 86 -8.34 -5.41 -14.13
N ILE A 87 -7.42 -5.66 -13.20
CA ILE A 87 -6.00 -5.93 -13.48
C ILE A 87 -5.72 -7.42 -13.54
N VAL A 88 -6.43 -8.18 -12.73
CA VAL A 88 -6.42 -9.63 -12.73
C VAL A 88 -7.80 -10.12 -13.14
N LYS A 89 -7.82 -11.19 -13.93
CA LYS A 89 -8.99 -12.04 -14.11
C LYS A 89 -8.70 -13.41 -13.51
N VAL A 90 -9.74 -14.02 -12.99
CA VAL A 90 -9.77 -15.39 -12.55
C VAL A 90 -10.23 -16.26 -13.73
N GLU A 91 -9.35 -17.14 -14.17
CA GLU A 91 -9.63 -18.13 -15.20
C GLU A 91 -10.02 -19.46 -14.54
N LEU A 92 -11.05 -20.08 -15.09
CA LEU A 92 -11.52 -21.40 -14.70
C LEU A 92 -11.22 -22.37 -15.83
N LYS A 93 -10.63 -23.52 -15.48
CA LYS A 93 -10.47 -24.66 -16.37
C LYS A 93 -11.02 -25.90 -15.70
N GLU A 94 -12.01 -26.51 -16.33
CA GLU A 94 -12.63 -27.74 -15.82
C GLU A 94 -12.13 -28.96 -16.56
N PHE A 95 -12.09 -30.09 -15.86
CA PHE A 95 -11.84 -31.38 -16.48
C PHE A 95 -12.52 -32.51 -15.72
N ARG A 96 -12.89 -33.53 -16.48
CA ARG A 96 -13.43 -34.78 -15.94
C ARG A 96 -12.28 -35.74 -15.67
N VAL A 97 -12.30 -36.38 -14.51
CA VAL A 97 -11.35 -37.45 -14.19
C VAL A 97 -12.08 -38.78 -14.25
N GLY A 98 -11.55 -39.68 -15.09
CA GLY A 98 -11.96 -41.08 -15.14
C GLY A 98 -11.13 -41.93 -14.18
N PRO A 99 -11.64 -43.10 -13.75
CA PRO A 99 -10.89 -44.01 -12.90
C PRO A 99 -9.60 -44.46 -13.57
N GLY A 100 -8.45 -44.28 -12.89
CA GLY A 100 -7.12 -44.73 -13.34
C GLY A 100 -6.35 -43.75 -14.23
N GLY A 101 -6.88 -42.55 -14.50
CA GLY A 101 -6.17 -41.49 -15.22
C GLY A 101 -5.11 -40.78 -14.37
N ARG A 102 -4.21 -40.02 -15.02
CA ARG A 102 -3.41 -38.99 -14.32
C ARG A 102 -4.21 -37.69 -14.24
N SER A 103 -3.90 -36.85 -13.25
CA SER A 103 -4.40 -35.48 -13.22
C SER A 103 -3.98 -34.75 -14.52
N PRO A 104 -4.90 -34.08 -15.22
CA PRO A 104 -4.58 -33.31 -16.43
C PRO A 104 -3.96 -31.94 -16.11
N ASP A 105 -3.85 -31.56 -14.82
CA ASP A 105 -3.15 -30.35 -14.37
C ASP A 105 -2.33 -30.64 -13.09
N PRO A 106 -1.03 -30.29 -13.05
CA PRO A 106 -0.19 -30.53 -11.87
C PRO A 106 -0.73 -29.89 -10.58
N SER A 107 -1.45 -28.77 -10.68
CA SER A 107 -2.06 -28.12 -9.51
C SER A 107 -3.15 -28.96 -8.84
N CYS A 108 -3.66 -29.98 -9.53
CA CYS A 108 -4.64 -30.93 -9.01
C CYS A 108 -4.05 -32.26 -8.54
N ASP A 109 -2.73 -32.49 -8.63
CA ASP A 109 -2.13 -33.79 -8.34
C ASP A 109 -2.45 -34.31 -6.94
N ALA A 110 -2.39 -33.44 -5.92
CA ALA A 110 -2.68 -33.81 -4.54
C ALA A 110 -4.16 -34.17 -4.33
N LEU A 111 -5.07 -33.36 -4.89
CA LEU A 111 -6.51 -33.58 -4.82
C LEU A 111 -6.92 -34.84 -5.57
N HIS A 112 -6.32 -35.06 -6.73
CA HIS A 112 -6.48 -36.26 -7.54
C HIS A 112 -6.00 -37.51 -6.80
N ALA A 113 -4.81 -37.46 -6.19
CA ALA A 113 -4.28 -38.57 -5.41
C ALA A 113 -5.19 -38.93 -4.22
N GLN A 114 -5.70 -37.93 -3.49
CA GLN A 114 -6.66 -38.15 -2.42
C GLN A 114 -7.98 -38.75 -2.92
N TYR A 115 -8.51 -38.27 -4.04
CA TYR A 115 -9.70 -38.84 -4.66
C TYR A 115 -9.46 -40.31 -5.03
N MET A 116 -8.33 -40.65 -5.66
CA MET A 116 -8.00 -42.03 -6.03
C MET A 116 -7.82 -42.98 -4.83
N GLN A 117 -7.39 -42.46 -3.67
CA GLN A 117 -7.24 -43.25 -2.44
C GLN A 117 -8.58 -43.52 -1.73
N ASN A 118 -9.51 -42.56 -1.78
CA ASN A 118 -10.72 -42.57 -0.97
C ASN A 118 -11.99 -43.01 -1.72
N SER A 119 -11.94 -43.14 -3.05
CA SER A 119 -13.16 -43.31 -3.86
C SER A 119 -13.40 -44.75 -4.29
N SER A 120 -14.56 -45.28 -3.91
CA SER A 120 -15.16 -46.51 -4.47
C SER A 120 -16.32 -46.22 -5.45
N GLY A 121 -16.59 -44.96 -5.83
CA GLY A 121 -17.73 -44.65 -6.69
C GLY A 121 -17.72 -43.28 -7.37
N GLY A 122 -18.11 -43.28 -8.65
CA GLY A 122 -18.67 -42.14 -9.40
C GLY A 122 -17.66 -41.17 -10.04
N PRO A 123 -17.92 -40.62 -11.25
CA PRO A 123 -17.06 -39.62 -11.87
C PRO A 123 -17.01 -38.31 -11.05
N VAL A 124 -15.83 -37.69 -10.93
CA VAL A 124 -15.65 -36.35 -10.31
C VAL A 124 -15.12 -35.36 -11.34
N ARG A 125 -15.58 -34.11 -11.23
CA ARG A 125 -15.04 -32.96 -11.98
C ARG A 125 -14.06 -32.22 -11.08
N PHE A 126 -12.93 -31.83 -11.65
CA PHE A 126 -12.01 -30.89 -11.02
C PHE A 126 -12.08 -29.56 -11.76
N ALA A 127 -11.94 -28.49 -11.00
CA ALA A 127 -11.79 -27.14 -11.50
C ALA A 127 -10.45 -26.59 -11.04
N VAL A 128 -9.64 -26.14 -12.00
CA VAL A 128 -8.46 -25.33 -11.75
C VAL A 128 -8.87 -23.88 -11.92
N VAL A 129 -8.65 -23.12 -10.86
CA VAL A 129 -8.90 -21.69 -10.82
C VAL A 129 -7.55 -20.99 -10.72
N ARG A 130 -7.25 -20.11 -11.67
CA ARG A 130 -5.96 -19.43 -11.73
C ARG A 130 -6.09 -17.94 -12.00
N THR A 131 -5.14 -17.16 -11.52
CA THR A 131 -5.05 -15.74 -11.84
C THR A 131 -4.33 -15.52 -13.15
N ALA A 132 -4.85 -14.60 -13.97
CA ALA A 132 -4.22 -14.15 -15.20
C ALA A 132 -4.28 -12.63 -15.27
N LEU A 133 -3.23 -12.00 -15.82
CA LEU A 133 -3.25 -10.56 -16.06
C LEU A 133 -4.23 -10.24 -17.19
N THR A 134 -4.98 -9.16 -17.02
CA THR A 134 -5.78 -8.58 -18.10
C THR A 134 -4.89 -7.78 -19.05
N PRO A 135 -5.37 -7.43 -20.27
CA PRO A 135 -4.62 -6.52 -21.15
C PRO A 135 -4.26 -5.19 -20.48
N LYS A 136 -5.13 -4.69 -19.60
CA LYS A 136 -4.89 -3.49 -18.78
C LYS A 136 -3.71 -3.71 -17.82
N GLY A 137 -3.68 -4.83 -17.10
CA GLY A 137 -2.57 -5.17 -16.21
C GLY A 137 -1.25 -5.38 -16.95
N THR A 138 -1.27 -6.06 -18.10
CA THR A 138 -0.09 -6.25 -18.94
C THR A 138 0.43 -4.92 -19.50
N ALA A 139 -0.44 -4.05 -20.02
CA ALA A 139 -0.07 -2.73 -20.53
C ALA A 139 0.51 -1.81 -19.44
N ALA A 140 0.08 -1.99 -18.19
CA ALA A 140 0.63 -1.30 -17.02
C ALA A 140 2.00 -1.86 -16.55
N GLY A 141 2.51 -2.92 -17.19
CA GLY A 141 3.78 -3.55 -16.82
C GLY A 141 3.71 -4.40 -15.54
N VAL A 142 2.51 -4.76 -15.08
CA VAL A 142 2.34 -5.60 -13.88
C VAL A 142 2.94 -6.98 -14.13
N GLN A 143 3.63 -7.51 -13.13
CA GLN A 143 4.12 -8.88 -13.11
C GLN A 143 3.65 -9.56 -11.82
N PHE A 144 3.27 -10.82 -11.93
CA PHE A 144 2.96 -11.62 -10.74
C PHE A 144 4.21 -11.82 -9.88
N ASP A 145 4.01 -11.83 -8.56
CA ASP A 145 5.01 -12.13 -7.54
C ASP A 145 6.23 -11.20 -7.54
N ARG A 146 6.15 -10.08 -8.25
CA ARG A 146 7.16 -9.02 -8.23
C ARG A 146 6.62 -7.77 -7.51
N PRO A 147 7.44 -7.12 -6.67
CA PRO A 147 7.07 -5.84 -6.08
C PRO A 147 6.83 -4.79 -7.16
N ILE A 148 5.76 -4.01 -7.00
CA ILE A 148 5.41 -2.84 -7.81
C ILE A 148 5.32 -1.61 -6.91
N GLU A 149 5.92 -0.51 -7.33
CA GLU A 149 5.81 0.78 -6.63
C GLU A 149 4.43 1.39 -6.90
N VAL A 150 3.62 1.47 -5.85
CA VAL A 150 2.22 1.92 -5.97
C VAL A 150 1.99 3.31 -5.40
N ALA A 151 2.83 3.78 -4.48
CA ALA A 151 2.73 5.15 -4.00
C ALA A 151 4.03 5.67 -3.42
N THR A 152 4.16 6.99 -3.40
CA THR A 152 5.19 7.71 -2.64
C THR A 152 4.53 8.52 -1.54
N ARG A 153 5.20 8.70 -0.39
CA ARG A 153 4.72 9.63 0.64
C ARG A 153 4.97 11.07 0.19
N GLU A 154 3.99 11.92 0.42
CA GLU A 154 4.04 13.35 0.09
C GLU A 154 3.61 14.14 1.34
N LEU A 155 4.37 15.20 1.67
CA LEU A 155 4.00 16.15 2.70
C LEU A 155 2.86 17.00 2.16
N VAL A 156 1.75 17.10 2.90
CA VAL A 156 0.61 17.95 2.53
C VAL A 156 0.79 19.33 3.14
N GLU A 157 0.98 19.38 4.45
CA GLU A 157 1.08 20.64 5.19
C GLU A 157 1.75 20.49 6.55
N VAL A 158 2.33 21.59 7.05
CA VAL A 158 2.76 21.73 8.45
C VAL A 158 1.69 22.51 9.20
N THR A 159 1.03 21.85 10.15
CA THR A 159 -0.14 22.38 10.87
C THR A 159 0.30 23.22 12.07
N ASP A 160 1.12 22.65 12.96
CA ASP A 160 1.54 23.28 14.22
C ASP A 160 3.04 23.06 14.50
N ILE A 161 3.68 24.00 15.19
CA ILE A 161 5.08 23.91 15.61
C ILE A 161 5.21 24.37 17.05
N ARG A 162 5.74 23.51 17.92
CA ARG A 162 5.93 23.79 19.34
C ARG A 162 7.41 23.69 19.73
N PRO A 163 7.95 24.68 20.44
CA PRO A 163 9.29 24.56 21.02
C PRO A 163 9.32 23.43 22.05
N GLU A 164 10.41 22.67 22.05
CA GLU A 164 10.77 21.71 23.10
C GLU A 164 12.07 22.16 23.79
N SER A 165 12.36 21.60 24.96
CA SER A 165 13.62 21.86 25.66
C SER A 165 14.82 21.33 24.86
N GLY A 166 16.00 21.95 25.06
CA GLY A 166 17.24 21.48 24.44
C GLY A 166 17.39 21.81 22.94
N GLY A 167 16.72 22.85 22.44
CA GLY A 167 16.85 23.30 21.05
C GLY A 167 16.13 22.39 20.04
N ALA A 168 15.09 21.69 20.49
CA ALA A 168 14.22 20.86 19.67
C ALA A 168 12.88 21.55 19.42
N ALA A 169 12.16 21.08 18.41
CA ALA A 169 10.79 21.50 18.13
C ALA A 169 9.94 20.29 17.73
N ALA A 170 8.75 20.18 18.31
CA ALA A 170 7.72 19.25 17.87
C ALA A 170 6.92 19.89 16.74
N VAL A 171 6.86 19.21 15.59
CA VAL A 171 6.16 19.68 14.39
C VAL A 171 5.01 18.73 14.09
N LYS A 172 3.77 19.23 14.19
CA LYS A 172 2.59 18.52 13.71
C LYS A 172 2.42 18.78 12.22
N TYR A 173 2.16 17.73 11.45
CA TYR A 173 2.02 17.82 10.01
C TYR A 173 1.07 16.76 9.45
N THR A 174 0.60 17.00 8.24
CA THR A 174 -0.24 16.07 7.48
C THR A 174 0.55 15.55 6.30
N TRP A 175 0.50 14.24 6.05
CA TRP A 175 1.11 13.61 4.88
C TRP A 175 0.09 12.70 4.18
N ARG A 176 0.34 12.35 2.92
CA ARG A 176 -0.51 11.43 2.16
C ARG A 176 0.31 10.49 1.30
N TRP A 177 -0.29 9.38 0.89
CA TRP A 177 0.23 8.57 -0.20
C TRP A 177 -0.20 9.18 -1.54
N LYS A 178 0.76 9.40 -2.43
CA LYS A 178 0.56 9.83 -3.81
C LYS A 178 0.77 8.64 -4.73
N ALA A 179 -0.26 8.28 -5.51
CA ALA A 179 -0.16 7.17 -6.45
C ALA A 179 0.94 7.40 -7.49
N THR A 180 1.67 6.35 -7.86
CA THR A 180 2.53 6.37 -9.06
C THR A 180 1.65 6.30 -10.32
N LYS A 181 2.17 6.70 -11.48
CA LYS A 181 1.45 6.57 -12.76
C LYS A 181 1.05 5.11 -13.06
N MET A 182 1.90 4.16 -12.65
CA MET A 182 1.59 2.74 -12.71
C MET A 182 0.43 2.40 -11.77
N ALA A 183 0.45 2.87 -10.52
CA ALA A 183 -0.66 2.72 -9.56
C ALA A 183 -1.99 3.28 -10.06
N GLU A 184 -1.99 4.46 -10.66
CA GLU A 184 -3.18 5.07 -11.27
C GLU A 184 -3.74 4.16 -12.36
N THR A 185 -2.87 3.61 -13.20
CA THR A 185 -3.25 2.67 -14.26
C THR A 185 -3.86 1.39 -13.67
N ILE A 186 -3.33 0.90 -12.54
CA ILE A 186 -3.84 -0.29 -11.86
C ILE A 186 -5.02 -0.02 -10.92
N GLY A 187 -5.55 1.21 -10.88
CA GLY A 187 -6.70 1.57 -10.05
C GLY A 187 -6.41 1.59 -8.54
N TYR A 188 -5.14 1.69 -8.15
CA TYR A 188 -4.77 1.83 -6.74
C TYR A 188 -5.25 3.20 -6.23
N THR A 189 -6.10 3.17 -5.21
CA THR A 189 -6.56 4.38 -4.51
C THR A 189 -5.81 4.47 -3.18
N PRO A 190 -4.95 5.48 -2.98
CA PRO A 190 -4.24 5.65 -1.73
C PRO A 190 -5.19 5.97 -0.57
N ALA A 191 -4.77 5.66 0.66
CA ALA A 191 -5.52 6.03 1.86
C ALA A 191 -5.63 7.56 2.00
N ALA A 192 -6.62 8.02 2.78
CA ALA A 192 -6.77 9.42 3.12
C ALA A 192 -5.51 9.99 3.82
N PRO A 193 -5.29 11.32 3.75
CA PRO A 193 -4.17 11.95 4.45
C PRO A 193 -4.14 11.62 5.95
N GLN A 194 -2.94 11.49 6.50
CA GLN A 194 -2.69 11.10 7.87
C GLN A 194 -1.92 12.20 8.60
N GLU A 195 -2.29 12.44 9.86
CA GLU A 195 -1.53 13.33 10.75
C GLU A 195 -0.37 12.58 11.41
N ALA A 196 0.74 13.28 11.61
CA ALA A 196 1.89 12.82 12.37
C ALA A 196 2.52 13.97 13.13
N THR A 197 3.35 13.64 14.13
CA THR A 197 4.18 14.61 14.85
C THR A 197 5.62 14.18 14.75
N ALA A 198 6.45 15.03 14.15
CA ALA A 198 7.88 14.86 14.10
C ALA A 198 8.57 15.66 15.20
N ARG A 199 9.79 15.25 15.55
CA ARG A 199 10.74 16.08 16.30
C ARG A 199 11.87 16.52 15.40
N LEU A 200 12.11 17.82 15.40
CA LEU A 200 13.22 18.45 14.70
C LEU A 200 14.23 18.97 15.72
N ARG A 201 15.51 18.89 15.39
CA ARG A 201 16.60 19.42 16.19
C ARG A 201 17.42 20.40 15.36
N ARG A 202 17.86 21.50 15.99
CA ARG A 202 18.73 22.46 15.32
C ARG A 202 20.16 21.92 15.24
N SER A 203 20.77 22.04 14.07
CA SER A 203 22.18 21.76 13.80
C SER A 203 22.83 22.95 13.08
N ASP A 204 24.16 22.93 12.94
CA ASP A 204 24.91 23.97 12.21
C ASP A 204 24.50 24.06 10.73
N ALA A 205 23.99 22.96 10.16
CA ALA A 205 23.49 22.88 8.79
C ALA A 205 21.99 23.26 8.65
N GLY A 206 21.31 23.63 9.74
CA GLY A 206 19.88 23.91 9.80
C GLY A 206 19.09 22.88 10.63
N TRP A 207 17.78 22.83 10.43
CA TRP A 207 16.90 21.89 11.15
C TRP A 207 16.96 20.49 10.55
N THR A 208 17.17 19.48 11.40
CA THR A 208 17.19 18.06 11.02
C THR A 208 16.10 17.29 11.74
N VAL A 209 15.53 16.26 11.09
CA VAL A 209 14.49 15.41 11.69
C VAL A 209 15.16 14.34 12.54
N SER A 210 14.90 14.34 13.85
CA SER A 210 15.36 13.29 14.77
C SER A 210 14.36 12.14 14.89
N GLU A 211 13.08 12.42 14.71
CA GLU A 211 11.99 11.44 14.73
C GLU A 211 10.89 11.92 13.78
N ALA A 212 10.56 11.14 12.75
CA ALA A 212 9.54 11.55 11.78
C ALA A 212 8.11 11.32 12.28
N GLY A 213 7.90 10.41 13.24
CA GLY A 213 6.56 10.08 13.77
C GLY A 213 5.66 9.32 12.79
N VAL A 214 6.21 8.81 11.69
CA VAL A 214 5.49 7.98 10.71
C VAL A 214 5.80 6.50 10.99
N LYS A 215 4.75 5.67 11.07
CA LYS A 215 4.87 4.20 11.18
C LYS A 215 4.64 3.52 9.84
#